data_AF-A0A2N1US84-F1
#
_entry.id   AF-A0A2N1US84-F1
#
_cell.length_a   1.000
_cell.length_b   1.000
_cell.length_c   1.000
_cell.angle_alpha   90.00
_cell.angle_beta   90.00
_cell.angle_gamma   90.00
#
_symmetry.space_group_name_H-M   'P 1'
#
loop_
_entity.id
_entity.type
_entity.pdbx_description
1 polymer ?
#
loop_
_entity_poly.entity_id
_entity_poly.type
_entity_poly.pdbx_seq_one_letter_code
_entity_poly.pdbx_strand_id
1 'polypeptide(L)'
;MPAEVHAYHAHLAAAQAAAGSNPLEALTQLWQAFDFYLEPAPLRLACQLLSPWPELAARLRHLTELIYPDQALDSPEPFGLSQAEPPEQVSAPQAEPAQLLPWRNLLWPSRRPSLSVCMIVRNEAPVLATALASIREIADEIIVVDTGSSDETMAIAAAEPKVRLSQLPWRNDFATARNASLDLASGDWILVLDADEELLPTGRQALRELLAYPPLGWQVYICPIEQLLSNGGLFYSWGTRLFRRDAALRFSGALHEMPVKWSWPQWLLAVPVPARLRHSGNLPINYVRQHKSKRAEQLRRLVEDPATYTPFLAYHYAHLL
;
A
#
# COMPACT_ATOMS: atom_id res chain seq x y z
N MET A 1 17.96 -13.36 -15.64
CA MET A 1 17.12 -13.36 -14.42
C MET A 1 17.99 -12.87 -13.26
N PRO A 2 17.56 -11.88 -12.47
CA PRO A 2 18.31 -11.38 -11.30
C PRO A 2 18.64 -12.48 -10.27
N ALA A 3 19.66 -12.28 -9.44
CA ALA A 3 20.15 -13.29 -8.49
C ALA A 3 19.09 -13.66 -7.44
N GLU A 4 18.28 -12.69 -7.07
CA GLU A 4 17.21 -12.79 -6.08
C GLU A 4 16.00 -13.57 -6.62
N VAL A 5 15.72 -13.54 -7.93
CA VAL A 5 14.71 -14.43 -8.57
C VAL A 5 15.15 -15.88 -8.43
N HIS A 6 16.44 -16.15 -8.69
CA HIS A 6 16.98 -17.48 -8.56
C HIS A 6 16.94 -17.93 -7.09
N ALA A 7 17.23 -17.03 -6.14
CA ALA A 7 17.11 -17.31 -4.72
C ALA A 7 15.66 -17.65 -4.33
N TYR A 8 14.67 -16.84 -4.75
CA TYR A 8 13.25 -17.11 -4.52
C TYR A 8 12.84 -18.50 -5.03
N HIS A 9 13.14 -18.80 -6.31
CA HIS A 9 12.77 -20.10 -6.89
C HIS A 9 13.56 -21.26 -6.29
N ALA A 10 14.82 -21.06 -5.89
CA ALA A 10 15.62 -22.08 -5.22
C ALA A 10 15.03 -22.44 -3.86
N HIS A 11 14.68 -21.44 -3.05
CA HIS A 11 14.00 -21.64 -1.77
C HIS A 11 12.63 -22.32 -1.95
N LEU A 12 11.85 -21.89 -2.95
CA LEU A 12 10.55 -22.51 -3.23
C LEU A 12 10.69 -23.98 -3.66
N ALA A 13 11.64 -24.30 -4.53
CA ALA A 13 11.90 -25.67 -4.97
C ALA A 13 12.39 -26.55 -3.80
N ALA A 14 13.29 -26.02 -2.95
CA ALA A 14 13.75 -26.71 -1.75
C ALA A 14 12.61 -26.99 -0.77
N ALA A 15 11.71 -26.01 -0.57
CA ALA A 15 10.53 -26.18 0.26
C ALA A 15 9.62 -27.31 -0.24
N GLN A 16 9.34 -27.33 -1.55
CA GLN A 16 8.48 -28.35 -2.17
C GLN A 16 9.10 -29.75 -2.05
N ALA A 17 10.42 -29.88 -2.23
CA ALA A 17 11.12 -31.14 -2.08
C ALA A 17 11.12 -31.66 -0.63
N ALA A 18 11.20 -30.76 0.35
CA ALA A 18 11.23 -31.10 1.77
C ALA A 18 9.82 -31.31 2.39
N ALA A 19 8.75 -30.81 1.76
CA ALA A 19 7.41 -30.74 2.36
C ALA A 19 6.89 -32.09 2.90
N GLY A 20 7.20 -33.21 2.23
CA GLY A 20 6.74 -34.54 2.65
C GLY A 20 7.65 -35.27 3.64
N SER A 21 8.93 -34.91 3.71
CA SER A 21 9.95 -35.64 4.49
C SER A 21 10.49 -34.85 5.69
N ASN A 22 10.50 -33.51 5.59
CA ASN A 22 10.95 -32.60 6.64
C ASN A 22 10.14 -31.27 6.59
N PRO A 23 8.94 -31.24 7.20
CA PRO A 23 8.06 -30.06 7.18
C PRO A 23 8.68 -28.79 7.77
N LEU A 24 9.52 -28.91 8.81
CA LEU A 24 10.16 -27.75 9.45
C LEU A 24 11.23 -27.11 8.55
N GLU A 25 11.97 -27.91 7.80
CA GLU A 25 12.88 -27.41 6.78
C GLU A 25 12.10 -26.73 5.66
N ALA A 26 11.02 -27.34 5.19
CA ALA A 26 10.16 -26.74 4.17
C ALA A 26 9.61 -25.36 4.61
N LEU A 27 9.19 -25.23 5.86
CA LEU A 27 8.76 -23.95 6.44
C LEU A 27 9.90 -22.93 6.54
N THR A 28 11.11 -23.37 6.82
CA THR A 28 12.29 -22.48 6.84
C THR A 28 12.58 -21.92 5.44
N GLN A 29 12.52 -22.78 4.42
CA GLN A 29 12.71 -22.39 3.02
C GLN A 29 11.59 -21.47 2.52
N LEU A 30 10.33 -21.74 2.87
CA LEU A 30 9.20 -20.86 2.54
C LEU A 30 9.34 -19.48 3.17
N TRP A 31 9.76 -19.42 4.44
CA TRP A 31 10.02 -18.15 5.11
C TRP A 31 11.07 -17.31 4.34
N GLN A 32 12.18 -17.94 3.92
CA GLN A 32 13.22 -17.27 3.15
C GLN A 32 12.70 -16.80 1.79
N ALA A 33 11.84 -17.58 1.12
CA ALA A 33 11.19 -17.17 -0.12
C ALA A 33 10.30 -15.92 0.07
N PHE A 34 9.59 -15.82 1.19
CA PHE A 34 8.65 -14.71 1.47
C PHE A 34 9.32 -13.36 1.75
N ASP A 35 10.60 -13.36 2.09
CA ASP A 35 11.39 -12.11 2.16
C ASP A 35 11.55 -11.45 0.77
N PHE A 36 11.44 -12.26 -0.29
CA PHE A 36 11.50 -11.79 -1.68
C PHE A 36 10.10 -11.54 -2.23
N TYR A 37 9.23 -12.54 -2.17
CA TYR A 37 7.98 -12.51 -2.90
C TYR A 37 6.93 -13.39 -2.21
N LEU A 38 5.70 -12.88 -2.14
CA LEU A 38 4.58 -13.58 -1.54
C LEU A 38 3.62 -13.97 -2.65
N GLU A 39 3.37 -15.27 -2.81
CA GLU A 39 2.42 -15.81 -3.77
C GLU A 39 1.38 -16.68 -3.06
N PRO A 40 0.14 -16.75 -3.60
CA PRO A 40 -0.92 -17.56 -2.99
C PRO A 40 -0.56 -19.04 -2.83
N ALA A 41 0.10 -19.65 -3.81
CA ALA A 41 0.40 -21.09 -3.79
C ALA A 41 1.41 -21.48 -2.69
N PRO A 42 2.58 -20.81 -2.58
CA PRO A 42 3.49 -20.97 -1.44
C PRO A 42 2.84 -20.71 -0.07
N LEU A 43 1.97 -19.70 0.06
CA LEU A 43 1.24 -19.43 1.31
C LEU A 43 0.31 -20.58 1.70
N ARG A 44 -0.42 -21.15 0.73
CA ARG A 44 -1.25 -22.33 0.97
C ARG A 44 -0.43 -23.52 1.45
N LEU A 45 0.75 -23.74 0.87
CA LEU A 45 1.66 -24.79 1.32
C LEU A 45 2.13 -24.53 2.77
N ALA A 46 2.50 -23.30 3.10
CA ALA A 46 2.85 -22.93 4.47
C ALA A 46 1.69 -23.18 5.46
N CYS A 47 0.46 -22.80 5.10
CA CYS A 47 -0.74 -23.09 5.90
C CYS A 47 -0.94 -24.59 6.15
N GLN A 48 -0.69 -25.43 5.14
CA GLN A 48 -0.77 -26.89 5.28
C GLN A 48 0.31 -27.44 6.20
N LEU A 49 1.56 -27.01 6.01
CA LEU A 49 2.71 -27.44 6.82
C LEU A 49 2.61 -26.98 8.28
N LEU A 50 1.97 -25.83 8.54
CA LEU A 50 1.70 -25.33 9.88
C LEU A 50 0.48 -25.97 10.54
N SER A 51 -0.26 -26.87 9.89
CA SER A 51 -1.44 -27.52 10.49
C SER A 51 -1.21 -28.20 11.86
N PRO A 52 -0.01 -28.70 12.23
CA PRO A 52 0.28 -29.18 13.58
C PRO A 52 0.30 -28.08 14.67
N TRP A 53 0.34 -26.80 14.28
CA TRP A 53 0.28 -25.62 15.13
C TRP A 53 -0.95 -24.78 14.77
N PRO A 54 -2.14 -25.15 15.27
CA PRO A 54 -3.42 -24.62 14.81
C PRO A 54 -3.54 -23.10 14.89
N GLU A 55 -2.96 -22.47 15.92
CA GLU A 55 -2.96 -21.02 16.12
C GLU A 55 -2.12 -20.29 15.05
N LEU A 56 -0.92 -20.80 14.74
CA LEU A 56 -0.09 -20.26 13.66
C LEU A 56 -0.78 -20.44 12.31
N ALA A 57 -1.31 -21.62 12.04
CA ALA A 57 -2.03 -21.90 10.80
C ALA A 57 -3.27 -21.00 10.66
N ALA A 58 -4.01 -20.74 11.74
CA ALA A 58 -5.17 -19.84 11.73
C ALA A 58 -4.77 -18.39 11.46
N ARG A 59 -3.73 -17.87 12.13
CA ARG A 59 -3.25 -16.51 11.86
C ARG A 59 -2.70 -16.34 10.45
N LEU A 60 -2.00 -17.35 9.91
CA LEU A 60 -1.51 -17.32 8.52
C LEU A 60 -2.66 -17.37 7.51
N ARG A 61 -3.71 -18.17 7.78
CA ARG A 61 -4.94 -18.18 6.96
C ARG A 61 -5.61 -16.82 6.96
N HIS A 62 -5.81 -16.20 8.12
CA HIS A 62 -6.40 -14.86 8.22
C HIS A 62 -5.57 -13.83 7.44
N LEU A 63 -4.25 -13.83 7.62
CA LEU A 63 -3.36 -12.98 6.82
C LEU A 63 -3.52 -13.25 5.31
N THR A 64 -3.60 -14.52 4.91
CA THR A 64 -3.78 -14.92 3.50
C THR A 64 -5.13 -14.44 2.95
N GLU A 65 -6.20 -14.47 3.73
CA GLU A 65 -7.52 -13.95 3.38
C GLU A 65 -7.51 -12.43 3.20
N LEU A 66 -6.76 -11.70 4.03
CA LEU A 66 -6.62 -10.24 3.92
C LEU A 66 -5.91 -9.81 2.63
N ILE A 67 -4.91 -10.58 2.19
CA ILE A 67 -4.08 -10.25 1.02
C ILE A 67 -4.55 -10.93 -0.28
N TYR A 68 -5.18 -12.10 -0.21
CA TYR A 68 -5.68 -12.85 -1.37
C TYR A 68 -7.12 -13.34 -1.16
N PRO A 69 -8.08 -12.41 -1.00
CA PRO A 69 -9.46 -12.75 -0.66
C PRO A 69 -10.11 -13.68 -1.70
N ASP A 70 -9.81 -13.50 -2.99
CA ASP A 70 -10.39 -14.32 -4.08
C ASP A 70 -9.77 -15.72 -4.21
N GLN A 71 -8.62 -15.96 -3.57
CA GLN A 71 -7.96 -17.28 -3.55
C GLN A 71 -8.08 -17.98 -2.20
N ALA A 72 -8.69 -17.32 -1.21
CA ALA A 72 -9.27 -17.96 -0.04
C ALA A 72 -10.58 -18.62 -0.47
N LEU A 73 -10.47 -19.87 -0.91
CA LEU A 73 -11.56 -20.70 -1.41
C LEU A 73 -12.76 -20.67 -0.45
N ASP A 74 -13.95 -20.34 -1.00
CA ASP A 74 -15.30 -20.52 -0.44
C ASP A 74 -15.98 -19.37 0.34
N SER A 75 -16.02 -18.14 -0.20
CA SER A 75 -17.04 -17.16 0.26
C SER A 75 -17.86 -16.56 -0.90
N PRO A 76 -19.20 -16.69 -0.89
CA PRO A 76 -20.10 -16.04 -1.87
C PRO A 76 -20.39 -14.56 -1.57
N GLU A 77 -19.80 -13.98 -0.52
CA GLU A 77 -19.99 -12.58 -0.14
C GLU A 77 -19.02 -11.66 -0.93
N PRO A 78 -19.50 -10.59 -1.60
CA PRO A 78 -18.62 -9.57 -2.14
C PRO A 78 -17.94 -8.81 -0.99
N PHE A 79 -16.63 -8.99 -0.84
CA PHE A 79 -15.79 -8.32 0.15
C PHE A 79 -16.26 -8.50 1.61
N GLY A 80 -15.80 -9.58 2.24
CA GLY A 80 -15.95 -9.78 3.67
C GLY A 80 -15.07 -8.83 4.49
N LEU A 81 -15.69 -8.11 5.42
CA LEU A 81 -15.06 -7.86 6.72
C LEU A 81 -15.60 -8.95 7.65
N SER A 82 -14.72 -9.73 8.25
CA SER A 82 -15.08 -10.41 9.48
C SER A 82 -15.47 -9.32 10.49
N GLN A 83 -16.61 -9.48 11.19
CA GLN A 83 -16.90 -8.63 12.36
C GLN A 83 -16.04 -9.00 13.58
N ALA A 84 -15.15 -9.98 13.46
CA ALA A 84 -14.21 -10.29 14.51
C ALA A 84 -13.20 -9.15 14.62
N GLU A 85 -13.09 -8.56 15.82
CA GLU A 85 -12.00 -7.67 16.13
C GLU A 85 -10.67 -8.38 15.89
N PRO A 86 -9.65 -7.71 15.32
CA PRO A 86 -8.32 -8.29 15.21
C PRO A 86 -7.91 -8.76 16.60
N PRO A 87 -7.38 -9.97 16.77
CA PRO A 87 -7.10 -10.52 18.07
C PRO A 87 -6.19 -9.57 18.86
N GLU A 88 -6.78 -8.86 19.83
CA GLU A 88 -6.05 -8.14 20.86
C GLU A 88 -5.14 -9.16 21.54
N GLN A 89 -3.84 -8.97 21.37
CA GLN A 89 -2.76 -9.54 22.19
C GLN A 89 -3.08 -10.91 22.83
N VAL A 90 -3.56 -11.89 22.07
CA VAL A 90 -3.51 -13.27 22.56
C VAL A 90 -2.01 -13.60 22.69
N SER A 91 -1.55 -14.21 23.77
CA SER A 91 -0.13 -14.54 23.90
C SER A 91 0.21 -15.74 23.01
N ALA A 92 1.28 -15.67 22.23
CA ALA A 92 1.75 -16.82 21.45
C ALA A 92 2.05 -18.03 22.36
N PRO A 93 1.83 -19.28 21.90
CA PRO A 93 2.22 -20.49 22.63
C PRO A 93 3.73 -20.50 22.94
N GLN A 94 4.12 -21.03 24.11
CA GLN A 94 5.53 -21.00 24.56
C GLN A 94 6.38 -22.18 24.06
N ALA A 95 5.80 -23.22 23.44
CA ALA A 95 6.49 -24.44 23.06
C ALA A 95 6.45 -24.68 21.53
N GLU A 96 7.40 -24.11 20.80
CA GLU A 96 7.54 -24.28 19.35
C GLU A 96 9.01 -24.55 18.97
N PRO A 97 9.27 -25.33 17.90
CA PRO A 97 10.63 -25.49 17.36
C PRO A 97 11.25 -24.14 16.97
N ALA A 98 12.57 -24.01 17.13
CA ALA A 98 13.29 -22.77 16.80
C ALA A 98 13.10 -22.34 15.33
N GLN A 99 12.90 -23.30 14.42
CA GLN A 99 12.61 -23.08 13.00
C GLN A 99 11.30 -22.33 12.76
N LEU A 100 10.38 -22.31 13.72
CA LEU A 100 9.13 -21.56 13.65
C LEU A 100 9.25 -20.13 14.19
N LEU A 101 10.36 -19.76 14.81
CA LEU A 101 10.54 -18.39 15.34
C LEU A 101 10.27 -17.29 14.30
N PRO A 102 10.69 -17.41 13.03
CA PRO A 102 10.38 -16.40 12.04
C PRO A 102 8.86 -16.29 11.76
N TRP A 103 8.18 -17.43 11.60
CA TRP A 103 6.71 -17.50 11.46
C TRP A 103 5.98 -16.94 12.67
N ARG A 104 6.44 -17.30 13.88
CA ARG A 104 5.89 -16.78 15.13
C ARG A 104 6.07 -15.26 15.20
N ASN A 105 7.23 -14.72 14.83
CA ASN A 105 7.46 -13.28 14.87
C ASN A 105 6.65 -12.54 13.80
N LEU A 106 6.38 -13.17 12.65
CA LEU A 106 5.46 -12.63 11.65
C LEU A 106 4.02 -12.61 12.13
N LEU A 107 3.56 -13.76 12.59
CA LEU A 107 2.17 -13.93 12.98
C LEU A 107 1.92 -13.31 14.36
N TRP A 108 2.97 -13.01 15.12
CA TRP A 108 2.92 -12.50 16.48
C TRP A 108 4.03 -11.49 16.74
N PRO A 109 3.99 -10.31 16.10
CA PRO A 109 5.04 -9.34 16.27
C PRO A 109 5.07 -8.80 17.70
N SER A 110 6.28 -8.59 18.22
CA SER A 110 6.50 -8.05 19.57
C SER A 110 6.06 -6.59 19.73
N ARG A 111 5.88 -5.88 18.61
CA ARG A 111 5.28 -4.55 18.54
C ARG A 111 4.44 -4.44 17.28
N ARG A 112 3.39 -3.60 17.30
CA ARG A 112 2.70 -3.24 16.06
C ARG A 112 3.66 -2.48 15.12
N PRO A 113 3.73 -2.83 13.84
CA PRO A 113 4.34 -1.98 12.82
C PRO A 113 3.73 -0.57 12.82
N SER A 114 4.58 0.43 12.65
CA SER A 114 4.18 1.83 12.59
C SER A 114 3.79 2.27 11.18
N LEU A 115 2.83 3.19 11.06
CA LEU A 115 2.35 3.73 9.79
C LEU A 115 2.68 5.21 9.62
N SER A 116 3.42 5.55 8.56
CA SER A 116 3.53 6.92 8.05
C SER A 116 2.52 7.16 6.94
N VAL A 117 1.69 8.20 7.07
CA VAL A 117 0.85 8.66 5.97
C VAL A 117 1.55 9.80 5.22
N CYS A 118 1.79 9.63 3.93
CA CYS A 118 2.54 10.57 3.09
C CYS A 118 1.60 11.28 2.11
N MET A 119 1.51 12.60 2.24
CA MET A 119 0.63 13.46 1.45
C MET A 119 1.45 14.53 0.73
N ILE A 120 1.05 14.86 -0.49
CA ILE A 120 1.47 16.07 -1.19
C ILE A 120 0.25 16.99 -1.29
N VAL A 121 0.44 18.28 -1.04
CA VAL A 121 -0.68 19.22 -0.98
C VAL A 121 -0.38 20.50 -1.77
N ARG A 122 -1.42 21.12 -2.31
CA ARG A 122 -1.37 22.47 -2.88
C ARG A 122 -2.76 23.07 -3.02
N ASN A 123 -3.09 24.06 -2.20
CA ASN A 123 -4.39 24.74 -2.22
C ASN A 123 -5.59 23.80 -1.98
N GLU A 124 -5.47 22.94 -0.98
CA GLU A 124 -6.45 21.89 -0.63
C GLU A 124 -7.20 22.19 0.68
N ALA A 125 -7.25 23.46 1.09
CA ALA A 125 -7.95 23.88 2.30
C ALA A 125 -9.41 23.37 2.40
N PRO A 126 -10.20 23.29 1.30
CA PRO A 126 -11.59 22.83 1.38
C PRO A 126 -11.76 21.36 1.77
N VAL A 127 -10.75 20.51 1.55
CA VAL A 127 -10.87 19.05 1.66
C VAL A 127 -9.89 18.42 2.66
N LEU A 128 -8.76 19.08 2.92
CA LEU A 128 -7.68 18.52 3.72
C LEU A 128 -8.10 18.14 5.15
N ALA A 129 -8.97 18.91 5.78
CA ALA A 129 -9.45 18.62 7.13
C ALA A 129 -10.17 17.25 7.21
N THR A 130 -10.95 16.91 6.19
CA THR A 130 -11.64 15.62 6.08
C THR A 130 -10.64 14.49 5.88
N ALA A 131 -9.67 14.67 4.98
CA ALA A 131 -8.62 13.70 4.74
C ALA A 131 -7.82 13.39 6.02
N LEU A 132 -7.34 14.42 6.73
CA LEU A 132 -6.61 14.28 8.00
C LEU A 132 -7.44 13.60 9.08
N ALA A 133 -8.72 13.99 9.22
CA ALA A 133 -9.61 13.36 10.19
C ALA A 133 -9.80 11.85 9.92
N SER A 134 -9.87 11.45 8.65
CA SER A 134 -10.07 10.05 8.24
C SER A 134 -8.91 9.11 8.60
N ILE A 135 -7.70 9.65 8.76
CA ILE A 135 -6.48 8.88 9.06
C ILE A 135 -5.95 9.06 10.49
N ARG A 136 -6.49 10.02 11.26
CA ARG A 136 -5.98 10.42 12.58
C ARG A 136 -5.79 9.25 13.55
N GLU A 137 -6.70 8.28 13.52
CA GLU A 137 -6.69 7.13 14.43
C GLU A 137 -5.67 6.05 14.06
N ILE A 138 -5.27 5.96 12.79
CA ILE A 138 -4.42 4.88 12.28
C ILE A 138 -2.99 5.32 11.97
N ALA A 139 -2.78 6.60 11.63
CA ALA A 139 -1.45 7.14 11.39
C ALA A 139 -0.67 7.24 12.70
N ASP A 140 0.56 6.74 12.73
CA ASP A 140 1.51 7.06 13.82
C ASP A 140 2.22 8.40 13.53
N GLU A 141 2.44 8.72 12.26
CA GLU A 141 2.89 10.04 11.78
C GLU A 141 2.24 10.41 10.44
N ILE A 142 2.13 11.70 10.15
CA ILE A 142 1.60 12.22 8.89
C ILE A 142 2.63 13.17 8.29
N ILE A 143 3.16 12.86 7.12
CA ILE A 143 4.09 13.71 6.38
C ILE A 143 3.31 14.49 5.33
N VAL A 144 3.32 15.82 5.43
CA VAL A 144 2.67 16.71 4.47
C VAL A 144 3.75 17.53 3.75
N VAL A 145 3.90 17.30 2.45
CA VAL A 145 4.77 18.10 1.58
C VAL A 145 3.92 19.07 0.78
N ASP A 146 4.01 20.35 1.13
CA ASP A 146 3.35 21.44 0.41
C ASP A 146 4.17 21.90 -0.78
N THR A 147 3.51 22.01 -1.94
CA THR A 147 4.15 22.40 -3.20
C THR A 147 3.93 23.86 -3.60
N GLY A 148 3.57 24.69 -2.63
CA GLY A 148 3.35 26.13 -2.78
C GLY A 148 1.87 26.50 -2.69
N SER A 149 1.24 26.16 -1.56
CA SER A 149 -0.10 26.66 -1.22
C SER A 149 -0.08 28.16 -0.93
N SER A 150 -1.18 28.83 -1.29
CA SER A 150 -1.44 30.25 -1.04
C SER A 150 -2.75 30.48 -0.27
N ASP A 151 -3.43 29.41 0.12
CA ASP A 151 -4.64 29.42 0.94
C ASP A 151 -4.35 28.89 2.37
N GLU A 152 -5.40 28.52 3.10
CA GLU A 152 -5.30 28.04 4.49
C GLU A 152 -4.79 26.60 4.64
N THR A 153 -4.38 25.92 3.55
CA THR A 153 -3.95 24.50 3.55
C THR A 153 -2.89 24.23 4.62
N MET A 154 -1.86 25.09 4.68
CA MET A 154 -0.76 24.92 5.63
C MET A 154 -1.19 25.11 7.09
N ALA A 155 -2.13 26.03 7.34
CA ALA A 155 -2.67 26.27 8.68
C ALA A 155 -3.52 25.08 9.15
N ILE A 156 -4.33 24.51 8.26
CA ILE A 156 -5.13 23.31 8.53
C ILE A 156 -4.22 22.12 8.83
N ALA A 157 -3.18 21.92 8.02
CA ALA A 157 -2.23 20.83 8.24
C ALA A 157 -1.47 20.98 9.57
N ALA A 158 -1.04 22.21 9.91
CA ALA A 158 -0.31 22.50 11.15
C ALA A 158 -1.15 22.28 12.42
N ALA A 159 -2.48 22.33 12.31
CA ALA A 159 -3.39 22.10 13.43
C ALA A 159 -3.51 20.61 13.81
N GLU A 160 -3.09 19.68 12.95
CA GLU A 160 -3.13 18.24 13.22
C GLU A 160 -1.87 17.79 13.99
N PRO A 161 -2.00 17.25 15.22
CA PRO A 161 -0.85 16.98 16.10
C PRO A 161 0.21 16.01 15.54
N LYS A 162 -0.20 15.08 14.67
CA LYS A 162 0.70 14.06 14.08
C LYS A 162 1.36 14.52 12.79
N VAL A 163 1.07 15.74 12.32
CA VAL A 163 1.59 16.25 11.05
C VAL A 163 3.01 16.80 11.22
N ARG A 164 3.89 16.35 10.33
CA ARG A 164 5.17 16.95 10.03
C ARG A 164 5.09 17.64 8.67
N LEU A 165 5.20 18.97 8.69
CA LEU A 165 5.15 19.79 7.48
C LEU A 165 6.54 19.93 6.85
N SER A 166 6.56 19.88 5.52
CA SER A 166 7.69 20.26 4.69
C SER A 166 7.19 21.03 3.48
N GLN A 167 8.06 21.85 2.89
CA GLN A 167 7.73 22.59 1.67
C GLN A 167 8.75 22.26 0.58
N LEU A 168 8.26 22.07 -0.63
CA LEU A 168 9.06 21.79 -1.81
C LEU A 168 8.49 22.57 -3.00
N PRO A 169 9.23 23.52 -3.61
CA PRO A 169 8.73 24.23 -4.78
C PRO A 169 8.27 23.27 -5.89
N TRP A 170 7.07 23.49 -6.44
CA TRP A 170 6.53 22.66 -7.50
C TRP A 170 7.47 22.59 -8.72
N ARG A 171 7.90 21.38 -9.09
CA ARG A 171 8.84 21.13 -10.20
C ARG A 171 8.21 20.52 -11.45
N ASN A 172 6.88 20.56 -11.58
CA ASN A 172 6.13 19.83 -12.62
C ASN A 172 6.37 18.31 -12.59
N ASP A 173 6.59 17.76 -11.39
CA ASP A 173 6.89 16.35 -11.18
C ASP A 173 6.28 15.89 -9.85
N PHE A 174 5.22 15.08 -9.94
CA PHE A 174 4.56 14.48 -8.78
C PHE A 174 5.46 13.47 -8.07
N ALA A 175 6.28 12.70 -8.80
CA ALA A 175 7.18 11.73 -8.21
C ALA A 175 8.23 12.41 -7.32
N THR A 176 8.77 13.55 -7.73
CA THR A 176 9.69 14.34 -6.89
C THR A 176 9.03 14.74 -5.56
N ALA A 177 7.79 15.22 -5.58
CA ALA A 177 7.08 15.62 -4.35
C ALA A 177 6.74 14.40 -3.47
N ARG A 178 6.31 13.28 -4.06
CA ARG A 178 6.08 12.02 -3.35
C ARG A 178 7.35 11.48 -2.71
N ASN A 179 8.46 11.44 -3.45
CA ASN A 179 9.73 10.95 -2.91
C ASN A 179 10.23 11.83 -1.76
N ALA A 180 10.02 13.15 -1.83
CA ALA A 180 10.34 14.04 -0.72
C ALA A 180 9.53 13.73 0.55
N SER A 181 8.26 13.28 0.43
CA SER A 181 7.51 12.82 1.60
C SER A 181 7.99 11.46 2.11
N LEU A 182 8.38 10.54 1.21
CA LEU A 182 8.98 9.26 1.59
C LEU A 182 10.30 9.42 2.37
N ASP A 183 11.14 10.38 2.00
CA ASP A 183 12.43 10.62 2.64
C ASP A 183 12.28 11.17 4.08
N LEU A 184 11.12 11.75 4.41
CA LEU A 184 10.81 12.26 5.75
C LEU A 184 10.12 11.24 6.65
N ALA A 185 9.59 10.15 6.07
CA ALA A 185 8.84 9.12 6.76
C ALA A 185 9.76 8.15 7.53
N SER A 186 9.36 7.79 8.74
CA SER A 186 10.11 6.92 9.67
C SER A 186 9.42 5.58 9.96
N GLY A 187 8.12 5.48 9.67
CA GLY A 187 7.29 4.31 9.94
C GLY A 187 7.71 3.06 9.16
N ASP A 188 7.30 1.90 9.64
CA ASP A 188 7.58 0.61 8.99
C ASP A 188 6.79 0.45 7.68
N TRP A 189 5.59 1.05 7.63
CA TRP A 189 4.69 1.12 6.47
C TRP A 189 4.48 2.56 5.99
N ILE A 190 4.25 2.69 4.70
CA ILE A 190 3.84 3.94 4.04
C ILE A 190 2.43 3.77 3.50
N LEU A 191 1.53 4.69 3.85
CA LEU A 191 0.29 4.94 3.13
C LEU A 191 0.40 6.27 2.38
N VAL A 192 0.28 6.24 1.06
CA VAL A 192 0.22 7.43 0.22
C VAL A 192 -1.23 7.83 0.03
N LEU A 193 -1.60 9.01 0.51
CA LEU A 193 -2.97 9.53 0.44
C LEU A 193 -2.99 10.88 -0.27
N ASP A 194 -3.98 11.11 -1.12
CA ASP A 194 -4.23 12.44 -1.69
C ASP A 194 -5.00 13.35 -0.72
N ALA A 195 -4.85 14.66 -0.88
CA ALA A 195 -5.48 15.64 0.00
C ALA A 195 -7.01 15.69 -0.09
N ASP A 196 -7.54 15.25 -1.23
CA ASP A 196 -8.95 15.14 -1.57
C ASP A 196 -9.50 13.72 -1.38
N GLU A 197 -8.72 12.83 -0.77
CA GLU A 197 -9.12 11.46 -0.42
C GLU A 197 -9.40 11.30 1.08
N GLU A 198 -10.43 10.53 1.40
CA GLU A 198 -10.71 10.06 2.76
C GLU A 198 -10.63 8.54 2.85
N LEU A 199 -10.03 8.05 3.94
CA LEU A 199 -10.03 6.63 4.28
C LEU A 199 -11.34 6.26 4.98
N LEU A 200 -12.15 5.43 4.32
CA LEU A 200 -13.47 5.05 4.84
C LEU A 200 -13.36 4.18 6.10
N PRO A 201 -14.39 4.15 6.97
CA PRO A 201 -14.37 3.32 8.17
C PRO A 201 -14.04 1.84 7.91
N THR A 202 -14.60 1.26 6.86
CA THR A 202 -14.29 -0.11 6.42
C THR A 202 -12.83 -0.26 5.99
N GLY A 203 -12.30 0.76 5.30
CA GLY A 203 -10.90 0.78 4.90
C GLY A 203 -9.94 0.92 6.07
N ARG A 204 -10.30 1.72 7.09
CA ARG A 204 -9.55 1.83 8.35
C ARG A 204 -9.47 0.49 9.07
N GLN A 205 -10.57 -0.26 9.14
CA GLN A 205 -10.57 -1.58 9.76
C GLN A 205 -9.64 -2.54 9.01
N ALA A 206 -9.78 -2.63 7.69
CA ALA A 206 -8.93 -3.48 6.85
C ALA A 206 -7.43 -3.16 7.01
N LEU A 207 -7.07 -1.86 7.04
CA LEU A 207 -5.69 -1.45 7.28
C LEU A 207 -5.22 -1.82 8.69
N ARG A 208 -6.06 -1.66 9.71
CA ARG A 208 -5.70 -2.03 11.09
C ARG A 208 -5.40 -3.53 11.21
N GLU A 209 -6.22 -4.37 10.58
CA GLU A 209 -6.02 -5.82 10.53
C GLU A 209 -4.73 -6.17 9.80
N LEU A 210 -4.48 -5.58 8.63
CA LEU A 210 -3.24 -5.80 7.87
C LEU A 210 -1.99 -5.34 8.63
N LEU A 211 -2.05 -4.17 9.28
CA LEU A 211 -0.94 -3.60 10.06
C LEU A 211 -0.69 -4.35 11.37
N ALA A 212 -1.55 -5.30 11.77
CA ALA A 212 -1.28 -6.20 12.90
C ALA A 212 -0.15 -7.21 12.60
N TYR A 213 0.30 -7.29 11.34
CA TYR A 213 1.36 -8.16 10.87
C TYR A 213 2.56 -7.35 10.40
N PRO A 214 3.81 -7.81 10.61
CA PRO A 214 5.00 -7.23 10.02
C PRO A 214 4.93 -7.06 8.50
N PRO A 215 5.69 -6.10 7.94
CA PRO A 215 5.84 -5.97 6.51
C PRO A 215 6.30 -7.27 5.83
N LEU A 216 5.61 -7.66 4.75
CA LEU A 216 5.82 -8.92 4.03
C LEU A 216 6.31 -8.69 2.60
N GLY A 217 7.49 -9.23 2.29
CA GLY A 217 8.08 -9.18 0.95
C GLY A 217 8.10 -7.77 0.34
N TRP A 218 8.19 -7.73 -0.99
CA TRP A 218 8.19 -6.50 -1.79
C TRP A 218 6.88 -6.36 -2.56
N GLN A 219 5.80 -6.08 -1.82
CA GLN A 219 4.46 -5.89 -2.37
C GLN A 219 4.07 -4.41 -2.33
N VAL A 220 3.19 -4.05 -3.26
CA VAL A 220 2.41 -2.83 -3.17
C VAL A 220 0.95 -3.19 -3.09
N TYR A 221 0.25 -2.60 -2.14
CA TYR A 221 -1.15 -2.84 -1.91
C TYR A 221 -1.96 -1.79 -2.64
N ILE A 222 -2.85 -2.28 -3.50
CA ILE A 222 -3.78 -1.44 -4.24
C ILE A 222 -5.10 -1.33 -3.48
N CYS A 223 -5.55 -0.10 -3.30
CA CYS A 223 -6.77 0.22 -2.59
C CYS A 223 -7.87 0.61 -3.60
N PRO A 224 -9.11 0.12 -3.41
CA PRO A 224 -10.25 0.60 -4.18
C PRO A 224 -10.58 2.04 -3.77
N ILE A 225 -10.79 2.90 -4.76
CA ILE A 225 -11.10 4.33 -4.60
C ILE A 225 -12.49 4.58 -5.19
N GLU A 226 -13.43 4.97 -4.33
CA GLU A 226 -14.74 5.50 -4.67
C GLU A 226 -14.58 6.90 -5.27
N GLN A 227 -14.84 7.02 -6.57
CA GLN A 227 -14.72 8.29 -7.31
C GLN A 227 -16.10 8.91 -7.45
N LEU A 228 -16.36 9.96 -6.67
CA LEU A 228 -17.60 10.73 -6.79
C LEU A 228 -17.54 11.64 -8.02
N LEU A 229 -18.58 11.59 -8.85
CA LEU A 229 -18.74 12.46 -10.02
C LEU A 229 -19.60 13.67 -9.67
N SER A 230 -19.38 14.78 -10.35
CA SER A 230 -20.14 16.02 -10.14
C SER A 230 -21.64 15.90 -10.43
N ASN A 231 -22.06 14.87 -11.18
CA ASN A 231 -23.45 14.56 -11.47
C ASN A 231 -24.09 13.60 -10.44
N GLY A 232 -23.41 13.33 -9.32
CA GLY A 232 -23.84 12.36 -8.31
C GLY A 232 -23.58 10.90 -8.68
N GLY A 233 -22.98 10.63 -9.85
CA GLY A 233 -22.55 9.29 -10.23
C GLY A 233 -21.33 8.82 -9.43
N LEU A 234 -21.12 7.51 -9.43
CA LEU A 234 -20.00 6.86 -8.76
C LEU A 234 -19.30 5.92 -9.75
N PHE A 235 -17.97 5.95 -9.78
CA PHE A 235 -17.18 4.88 -10.39
C PHE A 235 -16.06 4.43 -9.45
N TYR A 236 -15.49 3.27 -9.71
CA TYR A 236 -14.40 2.72 -8.90
C TYR A 236 -13.10 2.69 -9.70
N SER A 237 -12.02 3.04 -9.01
CA SER A 237 -10.66 2.89 -9.53
C SER A 237 -9.78 2.19 -8.48
N TRP A 238 -8.59 1.76 -8.89
CA TRP A 238 -7.62 1.16 -7.98
C TRP A 238 -6.36 2.02 -7.98
N GLY A 239 -5.87 2.37 -6.78
CA GLY A 239 -4.65 3.14 -6.62
C GLY A 239 -3.62 2.37 -5.82
N THR A 240 -2.35 2.49 -6.18
CA THR A 240 -1.24 1.95 -5.39
C THR A 240 -0.99 2.85 -4.19
N ARG A 241 -1.40 2.41 -2.99
CA ARG A 241 -1.51 3.30 -1.83
C ARG A 241 -0.65 2.86 -0.65
N LEU A 242 -0.49 1.56 -0.41
CA LEU A 242 0.19 1.06 0.79
C LEU A 242 1.38 0.17 0.44
N PHE A 243 2.52 0.36 1.10
CA PHE A 243 3.70 -0.48 0.90
C PHE A 243 4.66 -0.39 2.09
N ARG A 244 5.56 -1.37 2.21
CA ARG A 244 6.65 -1.36 3.19
C ARG A 244 7.60 -0.19 2.91
N ARG A 245 8.01 0.55 3.94
CA ARG A 245 9.03 1.58 3.78
C ARG A 245 10.35 0.93 3.41
N ASP A 246 10.92 1.39 2.30
CA ASP A 246 12.25 0.98 1.86
C ASP A 246 12.95 2.06 1.03
N ALA A 247 14.27 2.12 1.09
CA ALA A 247 15.06 3.11 0.36
C ALA A 247 15.05 2.87 -1.17
N ALA A 248 14.83 1.64 -1.62
CA ALA A 248 14.81 1.30 -3.05
C ALA A 248 13.44 1.51 -3.71
N LEU A 249 12.36 1.66 -2.93
CA LEU A 249 11.01 1.90 -3.45
C LEU A 249 10.77 3.41 -3.57
N ARG A 250 10.64 3.92 -4.79
CA ARG A 250 10.50 5.34 -5.11
C ARG A 250 9.48 5.55 -6.21
N PHE A 251 8.78 6.67 -6.19
CA PHE A 251 7.91 7.04 -7.29
C PHE A 251 8.73 7.42 -8.53
N SER A 252 8.24 7.01 -9.69
CA SER A 252 8.78 7.37 -11.01
C SER A 252 7.65 7.76 -11.96
N GLY A 253 7.95 8.67 -12.88
CA GLY A 253 6.99 9.29 -13.79
C GLY A 253 6.56 10.69 -13.31
N ALA A 254 6.65 11.69 -14.19
CA ALA A 254 6.32 13.07 -13.84
C ALA A 254 4.81 13.32 -13.67
N LEU A 255 3.98 12.52 -14.36
CA LEU A 255 2.52 12.49 -14.33
C LEU A 255 2.07 11.03 -14.33
N HIS A 256 1.07 10.69 -13.51
CA HIS A 256 0.68 9.28 -13.26
C HIS A 256 1.84 8.48 -12.68
N GLU A 257 2.48 9.04 -11.66
CA GLU A 257 3.59 8.42 -10.96
C GLU A 257 3.18 7.08 -10.36
N MET A 258 4.08 6.10 -10.45
CA MET A 258 3.90 4.80 -9.81
C MET A 258 5.10 4.51 -8.93
N PRO A 259 4.89 3.84 -7.78
CA PRO A 259 6.01 3.34 -7.02
C PRO A 259 6.72 2.27 -7.85
N VAL A 260 8.00 2.51 -8.11
CA VAL A 260 8.91 1.56 -8.73
C VAL A 260 9.99 1.19 -7.72
N LYS A 261 10.47 -0.03 -7.81
CA LYS A 261 11.63 -0.45 -7.03
C LYS A 261 12.86 -0.40 -7.93
N TRP A 262 13.83 0.44 -7.59
CA TRP A 262 15.08 0.58 -8.35
C TRP A 262 16.09 -0.55 -8.06
N SER A 263 15.72 -1.51 -7.22
CA SER A 263 16.38 -2.80 -7.04
C SER A 263 15.37 -3.94 -7.20
N TRP A 264 15.82 -5.19 -7.37
CA TRP A 264 14.90 -6.30 -7.64
C TRP A 264 14.01 -6.64 -6.42
N PRO A 265 12.72 -6.99 -6.58
CA PRO A 265 12.01 -7.10 -7.86
C PRO A 265 11.65 -5.72 -8.43
N GLN A 266 12.05 -5.49 -9.69
CA GLN A 266 11.70 -4.25 -10.41
C GLN A 266 10.19 -4.15 -10.66
N TRP A 267 9.51 -5.30 -10.66
CA TRP A 267 8.06 -5.42 -10.76
C TRP A 267 7.51 -5.74 -9.36
N LEU A 268 6.71 -4.84 -8.81
CA LEU A 268 6.06 -5.04 -7.53
C LEU A 268 4.72 -5.76 -7.78
N LEU A 269 4.45 -6.83 -7.02
CA LEU A 269 3.12 -7.44 -7.07
C LEU A 269 2.13 -6.46 -6.47
N ALA A 270 1.14 -6.08 -7.28
CA ALA A 270 -0.01 -5.32 -6.86
C ALA A 270 -1.02 -6.27 -6.20
N VAL A 271 -1.23 -6.10 -4.89
CA VAL A 271 -2.13 -6.93 -4.10
C VAL A 271 -3.35 -6.13 -3.70
N PRO A 272 -4.56 -6.50 -4.16
CA PRO A 272 -5.77 -5.79 -3.77
C PRO A 272 -6.07 -6.02 -2.29
N VAL A 273 -6.34 -4.94 -1.57
CA VAL A 273 -6.78 -4.98 -0.17
C VAL A 273 -8.10 -4.23 -0.01
N PRO A 274 -8.97 -4.63 0.94
CA PRO A 274 -10.27 -3.99 1.15
C PRO A 274 -10.19 -2.59 1.81
N ALA A 275 -9.02 -1.95 1.78
CA ALA A 275 -8.77 -0.62 2.31
C ALA A 275 -9.42 0.47 1.44
N ARG A 276 -10.75 0.65 1.54
CA ARG A 276 -11.51 1.59 0.71
C ARG A 276 -11.19 3.05 1.00
N LEU A 277 -10.89 3.80 -0.05
CA LEU A 277 -10.76 5.24 -0.07
C LEU A 277 -11.96 5.86 -0.79
N ARG A 278 -12.27 7.11 -0.49
CA ARG A 278 -13.17 7.93 -1.31
C ARG A 278 -12.46 9.17 -1.75
N HIS A 279 -12.46 9.41 -3.05
CA HIS A 279 -11.97 10.63 -3.64
C HIS A 279 -13.13 11.62 -3.81
N SER A 280 -13.00 12.78 -3.18
CA SER A 280 -14.02 13.81 -3.17
C SER A 280 -14.06 14.51 -4.53
N GLY A 281 -15.05 14.18 -5.36
CA GLY A 281 -15.36 14.91 -6.59
C GLY A 281 -15.90 16.33 -6.38
N ASN A 282 -15.90 16.82 -5.13
CA ASN A 282 -16.53 18.06 -4.68
C ASN A 282 -15.68 19.31 -4.93
N LEU A 283 -14.67 19.23 -5.79
CA LEU A 283 -14.08 20.44 -6.33
C LEU A 283 -15.09 21.09 -7.28
N PRO A 284 -15.37 22.40 -7.16
CA PRO A 284 -16.26 23.10 -8.07
C PRO A 284 -15.91 22.76 -9.52
N ILE A 285 -16.89 22.56 -10.40
CA ILE A 285 -16.64 22.10 -11.78
C ILE A 285 -15.62 22.99 -12.52
N ASN A 286 -15.53 24.26 -12.14
CA ASN A 286 -14.56 25.23 -12.64
C ASN A 286 -13.13 24.97 -12.13
N TYR A 287 -12.96 24.54 -10.88
CA TYR A 287 -11.67 24.09 -10.32
C TYR A 287 -11.20 22.83 -11.05
N VAL A 288 -12.07 21.82 -11.17
CA VAL A 288 -11.77 20.59 -11.91
C VAL A 288 -11.43 20.89 -13.38
N ARG A 289 -12.15 21.78 -14.07
CA ARG A 289 -11.87 22.16 -15.46
C ARG A 289 -10.53 22.88 -15.62
N GLN A 290 -10.19 23.80 -14.72
CA GLN A 290 -8.91 24.54 -14.77
C GLN A 290 -7.70 23.64 -14.46
N HIS A 291 -7.84 22.65 -13.57
CA HIS A 291 -6.77 21.70 -13.26
C HIS A 291 -6.68 20.57 -14.30
N LYS A 292 -7.81 20.08 -14.84
CA LYS A 292 -7.81 19.12 -15.96
C LYS A 292 -7.23 19.71 -17.24
N SER A 293 -7.51 20.98 -17.57
CA SER A 293 -6.94 21.63 -18.75
C SER A 293 -5.42 21.82 -18.62
N LYS A 294 -4.94 22.21 -17.44
CA LYS A 294 -3.49 22.29 -17.14
C LYS A 294 -2.81 20.92 -17.17
N ARG A 295 -3.47 19.88 -16.63
CA ARG A 295 -2.97 18.49 -16.66
C ARG A 295 -2.93 17.92 -18.08
N ALA A 296 -3.95 18.22 -18.89
CA ALA A 296 -3.99 17.83 -20.31
C ALA A 296 -2.89 18.52 -21.12
N GLU A 297 -2.65 19.81 -20.88
CA GLU A 297 -1.55 20.55 -21.50
C GLU A 297 -0.17 20.04 -21.06
N GLN A 298 0.01 19.68 -19.78
CA GLN A 298 1.24 19.04 -19.31
C GLN A 298 1.44 17.66 -19.93
N LEU A 299 0.40 16.81 -19.98
CA LEU A 299 0.45 15.50 -20.62
C LEU A 299 0.78 15.62 -22.11
N ARG A 300 0.17 16.58 -22.80
CA ARG A 300 0.49 16.90 -24.20
C ARG A 300 1.97 17.20 -24.38
N ARG A 301 2.53 18.09 -23.55
CA ARG A 301 3.96 18.45 -23.60
C ARG A 301 4.86 17.24 -23.35
N LEU A 302 4.53 16.39 -22.38
CA LEU A 302 5.31 15.19 -22.10
C LEU A 302 5.25 14.14 -23.22
N VAL A 303 4.13 14.06 -23.94
CA VAL A 303 3.97 13.16 -25.10
C VAL A 303 4.63 13.73 -26.36
N GLU A 304 4.67 15.06 -26.51
CA GLU A 304 5.31 15.72 -27.65
C GLU A 304 6.85 15.79 -27.51
N ASP A 305 7.41 15.68 -26.30
CA ASP A 305 8.85 15.64 -26.04
C ASP A 305 9.42 14.19 -26.13
N PRO A 306 10.32 13.89 -27.10
CA PRO A 306 10.94 12.57 -27.23
C PRO A 306 11.73 12.11 -26.01
N ALA A 307 12.24 13.03 -25.18
CA ALA A 307 13.01 12.68 -23.98
C ALA A 307 12.13 12.16 -22.84
N THR A 308 10.85 12.52 -22.83
CA THR A 308 9.89 12.12 -21.78
C THR A 308 8.80 11.17 -22.28
N TYR A 309 8.69 10.99 -23.60
CA TYR A 309 7.68 10.16 -24.22
C TYR A 309 7.70 8.72 -23.70
N THR A 310 6.52 8.20 -23.35
CA THR A 310 6.29 6.77 -23.13
C THR A 310 4.94 6.36 -23.71
N PRO A 311 4.76 5.10 -24.14
CA PRO A 311 3.46 4.58 -24.54
C PRO A 311 2.39 4.73 -23.44
N PHE A 312 2.79 4.71 -22.18
CA PHE A 312 1.93 4.94 -21.02
C PHE A 312 1.38 6.37 -20.96
N LEU A 313 2.23 7.38 -21.16
CA LEU A 313 1.80 8.78 -21.23
C LEU A 313 0.89 9.03 -22.45
N ALA A 314 1.19 8.40 -23.59
CA ALA A 314 0.35 8.49 -24.80
C ALA A 314 -1.05 7.89 -24.56
N TYR A 315 -1.15 6.74 -23.90
CA TYR A 315 -2.42 6.13 -23.50
C TYR A 315 -3.25 7.06 -22.60
N HIS A 316 -2.62 7.66 -21.58
CA HIS A 316 -3.30 8.57 -20.67
C HIS A 316 -3.69 9.89 -21.34
N TYR A 317 -2.89 10.42 -22.26
CA TYR A 317 -3.25 11.60 -23.05
C TYR A 317 -4.44 11.32 -23.97
N ALA A 318 -4.47 10.16 -24.63
CA ALA A 318 -5.59 9.77 -25.49
C ALA A 318 -6.93 9.64 -24.74
N HIS A 319 -6.91 9.28 -23.45
CA HIS A 319 -8.12 9.23 -22.60
C HIS A 319 -8.62 10.60 -22.13
N LEU A 320 -7.86 11.68 -22.41
CA LEU A 320 -8.28 13.05 -22.11
C LEU A 320 -8.87 13.78 -23.32
N LEU A 321 -8.72 13.23 -24.53
CA LEU A 321 -9.27 13.74 -25.80
C LEU A 321 -10.67 13.16 -26.06
#